data_AF-A0A059AX33-F1
#
_entry.id   AF-A0A059AX33-F1
#
_cell.length_a   1.000
_cell.length_b   1.000
_cell.length_c   1.000
_cell.angle_alpha   90.00
_cell.angle_beta   90.00
_cell.angle_gamma   90.00
#
_symmetry.space_group_name_H-M   'P 1'
#
loop_
_entity.id
_entity.type
_entity.pdbx_description
1 polymer ?
#
loop_
_entity_poly.entity_id
_entity_poly.type
_entity_poly.pdbx_seq_one_letter_code
_entity_poly.pdbx_strand_id
1 'polypeptide(L)'
;MQICTPQAAVVAPENATISAVFMFGDSILDTGNNNNLFTLVKSNFLPYGRDFMGGKPTGRFSNGKIPSDILAQQLGIKELLPAFLDPNLRLQDLIGGVNFASAGAGFNPLTSELVSVIPMSRQLQLFDEYKMKLKSFIGEERADSVIANGLYVVSAGSNDIANTYFHTLTRLFDYSVSSYTELLARLASSFLQELHTKGARRIGLFSLAPLGCTPSMRTLAGGIERRCAEDYNQMAQLLNAKLTLELHRLNGAFPRARMALIDIYGPLLDIMKNPRKYGFEISDRGCCGLGLIEAAFMCNQWNLLTCSNVSGYVFWDSFHPTENVYNILVHGLLGKVLVDLYS
;
A
#
# COMPACT_ATOMS: atom_id res chain seq x y z
N MET A 1 -27.59 7.19 16.30
CA MET A 1 -26.66 7.63 17.36
C MET A 1 -25.30 7.77 16.74
N GLN A 2 -24.83 9.00 16.61
CA GLN A 2 -23.54 9.34 16.03
C GLN A 2 -22.49 9.04 17.10
N ILE A 3 -21.69 7.99 16.90
CA ILE A 3 -20.57 7.69 17.80
C ILE A 3 -19.45 8.66 17.42
N CYS A 4 -19.40 9.80 18.10
CA CYS A 4 -18.20 10.63 18.17
C CYS A 4 -17.19 9.90 19.07
N THR A 5 -16.31 9.11 18.48
CA THR A 5 -15.04 8.78 19.14
C THR A 5 -14.17 10.04 19.15
N PRO A 6 -13.66 10.47 20.32
CA PRO A 6 -12.72 11.58 20.36
C PRO A 6 -11.45 11.17 19.61
N GLN A 7 -11.11 11.93 18.57
CA GLN A 7 -9.92 11.72 17.77
C GLN A 7 -8.71 12.15 18.61
N ALA A 8 -8.18 11.23 19.42
CA ALA A 8 -6.92 11.46 20.10
C ALA A 8 -5.83 11.55 19.04
N ALA A 9 -5.21 12.73 18.91
CA ALA A 9 -4.01 12.88 18.09
C ALA A 9 -2.96 11.89 18.61
N VAL A 10 -2.49 10.99 17.73
CA VAL A 10 -1.40 10.08 18.08
C VAL A 10 -0.13 10.92 18.11
N VAL A 11 0.31 11.27 19.33
CA VAL A 11 1.51 12.07 19.54
C VAL A 11 2.71 11.13 19.41
N ALA A 12 3.64 11.44 18.49
CA ALA A 12 4.92 10.76 18.42
C ALA A 12 5.67 10.92 19.75
N PRO A 13 6.58 10.00 20.14
CA PRO A 13 7.38 10.15 21.36
C PRO A 13 8.02 11.55 21.44
N GLU A 14 8.16 12.13 22.63
CA GLU A 14 8.54 13.54 22.87
C GLU A 14 9.81 14.06 22.15
N ASN A 15 10.62 13.16 21.57
CA ASN A 15 11.85 13.46 20.83
C ASN A 15 11.83 13.08 19.33
N ALA A 16 10.68 12.69 18.76
CA ALA A 16 10.59 12.24 17.37
C ALA A 16 9.88 13.27 16.48
N THR A 17 10.65 14.08 15.75
CA THR A 17 10.11 14.96 14.70
C THR A 17 10.02 14.21 13.38
N ILE A 18 8.79 13.95 12.90
CA ILE A 18 8.54 13.44 11.55
C ILE A 18 8.35 14.64 10.62
N SER A 19 9.23 14.84 9.64
CA SER A 19 9.18 16.03 8.78
C SER A 19 8.47 15.79 7.45
N ALA A 20 8.45 14.55 6.98
CA ALA A 20 7.93 14.16 5.69
C ALA A 20 7.51 12.69 5.69
N VAL A 21 6.63 12.32 4.77
CA VAL A 21 6.25 10.93 4.52
C VAL A 21 6.54 10.54 3.07
N PHE A 22 7.10 9.36 2.87
CA PHE A 22 7.46 8.83 1.57
C PHE A 22 6.86 7.45 1.37
N MET A 23 6.16 7.26 0.26
CA MET A 23 5.44 6.01 -0.01
C MET A 23 6.04 5.33 -1.24
N PHE A 24 6.28 4.03 -1.13
CA PHE A 24 6.79 3.17 -2.19
C PHE A 24 5.98 1.89 -2.25
N GLY A 25 5.86 1.28 -3.42
CA GLY A 25 5.15 0.02 -3.55
C GLY A 25 4.07 0.03 -4.61
N ASP A 26 2.91 -0.51 -4.25
CA ASP A 26 1.82 -0.86 -5.15
C ASP A 26 0.54 -0.04 -4.95
N SER A 27 -0.59 -0.58 -5.41
CA SER A 27 -1.89 0.07 -5.46
C SER A 27 -2.49 0.41 -4.10
N ILE A 28 -2.01 -0.23 -3.02
CA ILE A 28 -2.42 0.13 -1.66
C ILE A 28 -1.94 1.53 -1.31
N LEU A 29 -0.83 1.98 -1.89
CA LEU A 29 -0.24 3.27 -1.63
C LEU A 29 -0.33 4.23 -2.83
N ASP A 30 -0.55 3.77 -4.06
CA ASP A 30 -0.54 4.65 -5.25
C ASP A 30 -1.63 5.75 -5.21
N THR A 31 -1.19 7.01 -5.20
CA THR A 31 -2.06 8.20 -5.21
C THR A 31 -2.25 8.79 -6.62
N GLY A 32 -1.76 8.12 -7.67
CA GLY A 32 -1.95 8.52 -9.07
C GLY A 32 -0.69 8.50 -9.95
N ASN A 33 0.39 7.83 -9.56
CA ASN A 33 1.59 7.73 -10.41
C ASN A 33 1.32 6.96 -11.71
N ASN A 34 0.33 6.05 -11.72
CA ASN A 34 -0.07 5.32 -12.93
C ASN A 34 -0.87 6.16 -13.94
N ASN A 35 -1.34 7.35 -13.59
CA ASN A 35 -2.30 8.11 -14.40
C ASN A 35 -1.80 8.39 -15.83
N ASN A 36 -0.51 8.66 -15.97
CA ASN A 36 0.13 9.04 -17.22
C ASN A 36 0.86 7.88 -17.93
N LEU A 37 0.78 6.66 -17.40
CA LEU A 37 1.41 5.48 -17.99
C LEU A 37 0.51 4.86 -19.07
N PHE A 38 1.07 4.14 -20.04
CA PHE A 38 0.29 3.32 -20.97
C PHE A 38 0.04 1.93 -20.36
N THR A 39 -0.99 1.83 -19.52
CA THR A 39 -1.36 0.61 -18.78
C THR A 39 -2.86 0.56 -18.52
N LEU A 40 -3.40 -0.65 -18.31
CA LEU A 40 -4.76 -0.89 -17.84
C LEU A 40 -4.90 -0.78 -16.31
N VAL A 41 -3.77 -0.74 -15.58
CA VAL A 41 -3.76 -0.64 -14.12
C VAL A 41 -3.90 0.82 -13.70
N LYS A 42 -5.12 1.34 -13.84
CA LYS A 42 -5.49 2.72 -13.50
C LYS A 42 -6.80 2.78 -12.73
N SER A 43 -6.98 3.87 -12.00
CA SER A 43 -8.17 4.19 -11.20
C SER A 43 -8.47 5.70 -11.23
N ASN A 44 -8.07 6.40 -12.30
CA ASN A 44 -8.35 7.82 -12.56
C ASN A 44 -9.62 8.02 -13.39
N PHE A 45 -10.59 7.12 -13.25
CA PHE A 45 -11.91 7.18 -13.86
C PHE A 45 -12.96 6.66 -12.88
N LEU A 46 -14.23 7.04 -13.11
CA LEU A 46 -15.35 6.59 -12.29
C LEU A 46 -15.52 5.06 -12.36
N PRO A 47 -15.91 4.40 -11.26
CA PRO A 47 -16.42 4.98 -10.02
C PRO A 47 -15.36 5.26 -8.94
N TYR A 48 -14.07 5.04 -9.19
CA TYR A 48 -13.02 5.32 -8.20
C TYR A 48 -13.08 6.76 -7.69
N GLY A 49 -12.76 6.97 -6.42
CA GLY A 49 -12.84 8.30 -5.80
C GLY A 49 -14.27 8.83 -5.63
N ARG A 50 -15.30 7.97 -5.65
CA ARG A 50 -16.72 8.36 -5.44
C ARG A 50 -16.95 9.24 -4.21
N ASP A 51 -16.26 8.95 -3.11
CA ASP A 51 -16.39 9.68 -1.85
C ASP A 51 -15.25 10.69 -1.68
N PHE A 52 -14.36 10.78 -2.67
CA PHE A 52 -13.16 11.61 -2.63
C PHE A 52 -13.39 12.96 -3.34
N MET A 53 -13.18 14.07 -2.63
CA MET A 53 -13.13 15.43 -3.22
C MET A 53 -14.31 15.76 -4.15
N GLY A 54 -15.53 15.37 -3.74
CA GLY A 54 -16.76 15.57 -4.52
C GLY A 54 -16.92 14.57 -5.69
N GLY A 55 -16.39 13.36 -5.56
CA GLY A 55 -16.52 12.29 -6.56
C GLY A 55 -15.44 12.32 -7.65
N LYS A 56 -14.24 12.82 -7.33
CA LYS A 56 -13.15 12.99 -8.30
C LYS A 56 -12.22 11.78 -8.31
N PRO A 57 -12.11 11.04 -9.42
CA PRO A 57 -11.14 9.97 -9.54
C PRO A 57 -9.73 10.54 -9.72
N THR A 58 -8.79 10.15 -8.86
CA THR A 58 -7.40 10.65 -8.90
C THR A 58 -6.34 9.59 -9.16
N GLY A 59 -6.73 8.32 -9.32
CA GLY A 59 -5.78 7.20 -9.39
C GLY A 59 -5.55 6.48 -8.05
N ARG A 60 -6.38 6.75 -7.04
CA ARG A 60 -6.43 5.98 -5.79
C ARG A 60 -7.31 4.76 -5.99
N PHE A 61 -6.80 3.57 -5.69
CA PHE A 61 -7.55 2.30 -5.83
C PHE A 61 -8.52 2.09 -4.67
N SER A 62 -9.48 3.00 -4.50
CA SER A 62 -10.55 2.92 -3.50
C SER A 62 -11.71 3.87 -3.87
N ASN A 63 -12.77 3.88 -3.05
CA ASN A 63 -13.81 4.91 -3.10
C ASN A 63 -13.30 6.29 -2.66
N GLY A 64 -12.17 6.35 -1.95
CA GLY A 64 -11.79 7.49 -1.13
C GLY A 64 -10.29 7.61 -0.87
N LYS A 65 -9.94 8.14 0.30
CA LYS A 65 -8.56 8.16 0.80
C LYS A 65 -8.01 6.75 0.97
N ILE A 66 -6.71 6.60 0.75
CA ILE A 66 -5.94 5.37 0.95
C ILE A 66 -4.91 5.56 2.07
N PRO A 67 -4.22 4.52 2.55
CA PRO A 67 -3.28 4.62 3.67
C PRO A 67 -2.24 5.73 3.53
N SER A 68 -1.78 6.04 2.32
CA SER A 68 -0.84 7.14 2.08
C SER A 68 -1.37 8.51 2.51
N ASP A 69 -2.65 8.80 2.26
CA ASP A 69 -3.27 10.05 2.68
C ASP A 69 -3.57 10.06 4.17
N ILE A 70 -4.11 8.95 4.66
CA ILE A 70 -4.57 8.83 6.05
C ILE A 70 -3.37 8.95 7.00
N LEU A 71 -2.24 8.30 6.68
CA LEU A 71 -0.99 8.44 7.44
C LEU A 71 -0.45 9.88 7.40
N ALA A 72 -0.39 10.50 6.22
CA ALA A 72 0.08 11.88 6.09
C ALA A 72 -0.78 12.86 6.91
N GLN A 73 -2.09 12.63 6.92
CA GLN A 73 -3.06 13.46 7.64
C GLN A 73 -2.95 13.27 9.15
N GLN A 74 -2.90 12.02 9.63
CA GLN A 74 -2.80 11.73 11.06
C GLN A 74 -1.50 12.23 11.67
N LEU A 75 -0.42 12.25 10.90
CA LEU A 75 0.86 12.79 11.31
C LEU A 75 0.92 14.33 11.23
N GLY A 76 -0.14 14.99 10.78
CA GLY A 76 -0.18 16.45 10.63
C GLY A 76 0.74 17.00 9.54
N ILE A 77 1.19 16.15 8.61
CA ILE A 77 2.14 16.51 7.55
C ILE A 77 1.41 17.14 6.37
N LYS A 78 0.36 16.46 5.87
CA LYS A 78 -0.46 16.88 4.74
C LYS A 78 -1.84 16.28 4.80
N GLU A 79 -2.83 16.98 4.28
CA GLU A 79 -4.18 16.43 4.13
C GLU A 79 -4.25 15.30 3.08
N LEU A 80 -3.50 15.45 1.98
CA LEU A 80 -3.38 14.51 0.88
C LEU A 80 -1.92 14.40 0.45
N LEU A 81 -1.47 13.17 0.17
CA LEU A 81 -0.12 12.95 -0.33
C LEU A 81 -0.14 12.95 -1.86
N PRO A 82 0.62 13.82 -2.55
CA PRO A 82 0.61 13.87 -4.00
C PRO A 82 1.50 12.78 -4.61
N ALA A 83 1.10 12.30 -5.78
CA ALA A 83 1.94 11.48 -6.64
C ALA A 83 3.13 12.29 -7.16
N PHE A 84 4.33 11.72 -7.17
CA PHE A 84 5.53 12.40 -7.68
C PHE A 84 5.44 12.71 -9.18
N LEU A 85 4.71 11.87 -9.93
CA LEU A 85 4.50 12.03 -11.37
C LEU A 85 3.26 12.85 -11.74
N ASP A 86 2.60 13.50 -10.77
CA ASP A 86 1.53 14.45 -11.08
C ASP A 86 2.12 15.67 -11.83
N PRO A 87 1.66 15.99 -13.04
CA PRO A 87 2.15 17.15 -13.80
C PRO A 87 1.89 18.48 -13.09
N ASN A 88 0.99 18.52 -12.10
CA ASN A 88 0.67 19.71 -11.31
C ASN A 88 1.44 19.78 -9.98
N LEU A 89 2.35 18.84 -9.70
CA LEU A 89 3.14 18.83 -8.48
C LEU A 89 4.05 20.07 -8.40
N ARG A 90 3.93 20.86 -7.33
CA ARG A 90 4.75 22.06 -7.13
C ARG A 90 5.95 21.75 -6.25
N LEU A 91 7.01 22.56 -6.35
CA LEU A 91 8.22 22.39 -5.53
C LEU A 91 7.95 22.48 -4.02
N GLN A 92 6.99 23.32 -3.61
CA GLN A 92 6.58 23.42 -2.20
C GLN A 92 5.98 22.12 -1.68
N ASP A 93 5.30 21.37 -2.56
CA ASP A 93 4.72 20.08 -2.21
C ASP A 93 5.82 19.03 -1.96
N LEU A 94 7.10 19.29 -2.25
CA LEU A 94 8.17 18.33 -1.95
C LEU A 94 8.54 18.29 -0.45
N ILE A 95 8.35 19.38 0.30
CA ILE A 95 8.88 19.52 1.67
C ILE A 95 8.28 18.49 2.64
N GLY A 96 6.97 18.23 2.55
CA GLY A 96 6.29 17.22 3.38
C GLY A 96 6.32 15.80 2.80
N GLY A 97 7.12 15.55 1.77
CA GLY A 97 7.23 14.26 1.11
C GLY A 97 6.14 13.99 0.06
N VAL A 98 6.33 12.91 -0.71
CA VAL A 98 5.52 12.56 -1.89
C VAL A 98 5.39 11.04 -2.02
N ASN A 99 4.55 10.61 -2.97
CA ASN A 99 4.28 9.22 -3.25
C ASN A 99 4.99 8.74 -4.52
N PHE A 100 5.71 7.61 -4.45
CA PHE A 100 6.37 6.93 -5.58
C PHE A 100 5.78 5.56 -5.91
N ALA A 101 4.79 5.10 -5.14
CA ALA A 101 4.13 3.82 -5.37
C ALA A 101 3.40 3.81 -6.71
N SER A 102 3.32 2.63 -7.34
CA SER A 102 2.73 2.41 -8.65
C SER A 102 1.89 1.16 -8.63
N ALA A 103 0.59 1.30 -8.89
CA ALA A 103 -0.33 0.18 -8.85
C ALA A 103 0.09 -0.96 -9.77
N GLY A 104 -0.04 -2.20 -9.27
CA GLY A 104 0.43 -3.40 -9.96
C GLY A 104 1.91 -3.75 -9.73
N ALA A 105 2.68 -2.89 -9.05
CA ALA A 105 4.07 -3.19 -8.73
C ALA A 105 4.22 -4.37 -7.75
N GLY A 106 5.37 -5.02 -7.81
CA GLY A 106 5.79 -6.08 -6.91
C GLY A 106 7.29 -6.05 -6.70
N PHE A 107 7.80 -6.82 -5.74
CA PHE A 107 9.25 -6.95 -5.52
C PHE A 107 9.93 -7.64 -6.70
N ASN A 108 9.25 -8.58 -7.36
CA ASN A 108 9.75 -9.20 -8.58
C ASN A 108 9.54 -8.24 -9.76
N PRO A 109 10.60 -7.85 -10.50
CA PRO A 109 10.46 -6.95 -11.65
C PRO A 109 9.47 -7.44 -12.71
N LEU A 110 9.37 -8.77 -12.92
CA LEU A 110 8.42 -9.36 -13.86
C LEU A 110 6.98 -8.94 -13.54
N THR A 111 6.63 -8.85 -12.26
CA THR A 111 5.27 -8.47 -11.82
C THR A 111 4.86 -7.13 -12.40
N SER A 112 5.78 -6.16 -12.41
CA SER A 112 5.52 -4.83 -12.96
C SER A 112 5.57 -4.82 -14.49
N GLU A 113 6.46 -5.61 -15.08
CA GLU A 113 6.61 -5.76 -16.54
C GLU A 113 5.33 -6.30 -17.19
N LEU A 114 4.72 -7.34 -16.60
CA LEU A 114 3.50 -8.00 -17.11
C LEU A 114 2.33 -7.03 -17.32
N VAL A 115 2.28 -5.94 -16.54
CA VAL A 115 1.20 -4.95 -16.60
C VAL A 115 1.69 -3.55 -16.99
N SER A 116 2.96 -3.42 -17.42
CA SER A 116 3.56 -2.16 -17.89
C SER A 116 3.47 -1.00 -16.89
N VAL A 117 3.82 -1.26 -15.63
CA VAL A 117 3.81 -0.27 -14.54
C VAL A 117 5.22 -0.02 -13.98
N ILE A 118 5.37 0.92 -13.06
CA ILE A 118 6.69 1.36 -12.58
C ILE A 118 7.25 0.31 -11.58
N PRO A 119 8.35 -0.39 -11.92
CA PRO A 119 8.95 -1.37 -11.01
C PRO A 119 9.60 -0.68 -9.80
N MET A 120 9.76 -1.43 -8.70
CA MET A 120 10.35 -0.93 -7.44
C MET A 120 11.70 -0.23 -7.65
N SER A 121 12.56 -0.74 -8.54
CA SER A 121 13.85 -0.11 -8.88
C SER A 121 13.69 1.28 -9.49
N ARG A 122 12.67 1.50 -10.34
CA ARG A 122 12.39 2.82 -10.91
C ARG A 122 11.81 3.76 -9.85
N GLN A 123 11.06 3.26 -8.86
CA GLN A 123 10.58 4.09 -7.75
C GLN A 123 11.75 4.65 -6.91
N LEU A 124 12.84 3.89 -6.72
CA LEU A 124 14.07 4.36 -6.08
C LEU A 124 14.78 5.45 -6.90
N GLN A 125 14.78 5.33 -8.24
CA GLN A 125 15.32 6.38 -9.12
C GLN A 125 14.47 7.66 -9.09
N LEU A 126 13.14 7.53 -9.04
CA LEU A 126 12.25 8.67 -8.84
C LEU A 126 12.52 9.36 -7.50
N PHE A 127 12.91 8.60 -6.47
CA PHE A 127 13.34 9.18 -5.21
C PHE A 127 14.67 9.95 -5.35
N ASP A 128 15.64 9.49 -6.14
CA ASP A 128 16.84 10.28 -6.44
C ASP A 128 16.50 11.59 -7.16
N GLU A 129 15.57 11.55 -8.13
CA GLU A 129 15.06 12.74 -8.81
C GLU A 129 14.37 13.71 -7.83
N TYR A 130 13.56 13.18 -6.91
CA TYR A 130 12.97 13.95 -5.83
C TYR A 130 14.04 14.64 -4.97
N LYS A 131 15.07 13.90 -4.55
CA LYS A 131 16.15 14.44 -3.72
C LYS A 131 16.88 15.58 -4.43
N MET A 132 17.18 15.44 -5.71
CA MET A 132 17.79 16.51 -6.50
C MET A 132 16.90 17.76 -6.57
N LYS A 133 15.60 17.58 -6.87
CA LYS A 133 14.64 18.71 -6.90
C LYS A 133 14.51 19.39 -5.55
N LEU A 134 14.45 18.62 -4.46
CA LEU A 134 14.36 19.15 -3.09
C LEU A 134 15.61 19.94 -2.72
N LYS A 135 16.81 19.38 -2.96
CA LYS A 135 18.10 20.07 -2.70
C LYS A 135 18.20 21.39 -3.44
N SER A 136 17.84 21.41 -4.72
CA SER A 136 17.83 22.65 -5.52
C SER A 136 16.83 23.69 -5.02
N PHE A 137 15.73 23.27 -4.38
CA PHE A 137 14.68 24.17 -3.93
C PHE A 137 14.92 24.74 -2.52
N ILE A 138 15.37 23.93 -1.56
CA ILE A 138 15.49 24.35 -0.15
C ILE A 138 16.93 24.30 0.40
N GLY A 139 17.91 24.00 -0.44
CA GLY A 139 19.31 23.82 -0.06
C GLY A 139 19.62 22.42 0.46
N GLU A 140 20.89 22.03 0.39
CA GLU A 140 21.35 20.67 0.70
C GLU A 140 21.11 20.27 2.15
N GLU A 141 21.53 21.10 3.11
CA GLU A 141 21.41 20.80 4.55
C GLU A 141 19.95 20.56 4.97
N ARG A 142 19.04 21.44 4.53
CA ARG A 142 17.62 21.33 4.85
C ARG A 142 16.97 20.13 4.16
N ALA A 143 17.35 19.85 2.91
CA ALA A 143 16.87 18.67 2.19
C ALA A 143 17.34 17.36 2.86
N ASP A 144 18.61 17.27 3.26
CA ASP A 144 19.14 16.10 3.95
C ASP A 144 18.47 15.90 5.32
N SER A 145 18.10 16.99 6.02
CA SER A 145 17.29 16.93 7.24
C SER A 145 15.88 16.37 6.99
N VAL A 146 15.20 16.82 5.92
CA VAL A 146 13.86 16.30 5.53
C VAL A 146 13.91 14.80 5.23
N ILE A 147 14.96 14.35 4.55
CA ILE A 147 15.17 12.94 4.19
C ILE A 147 15.49 12.11 5.44
N ALA A 148 16.40 12.57 6.30
CA ALA A 148 16.81 11.83 7.49
C ALA A 148 15.67 11.67 8.52
N ASN A 149 14.78 12.67 8.60
CA ASN A 149 13.64 12.70 9.52
C ASN A 149 12.31 12.27 8.87
N GLY A 150 12.36 11.74 7.64
CA GLY A 150 11.20 11.21 6.93
C GLY A 150 10.77 9.84 7.45
N LEU A 151 9.46 9.59 7.45
CA LEU A 151 8.88 8.25 7.58
C LEU A 151 8.69 7.65 6.19
N TYR A 152 9.23 6.46 5.98
CA TYR A 152 9.15 5.72 4.72
C TYR A 152 8.21 4.53 4.89
N VAL A 153 7.24 4.37 4.01
CA VAL A 153 6.31 3.23 4.04
C VAL A 153 6.36 2.49 2.71
N VAL A 154 6.49 1.17 2.78
CA VAL A 154 6.61 0.28 1.63
C VAL A 154 5.46 -0.73 1.64
N SER A 155 4.80 -0.94 0.48
CA SER A 155 3.79 -1.99 0.28
C SER A 155 4.02 -2.73 -1.04
N ALA A 156 4.52 -3.96 -0.99
CA ALA A 156 4.70 -4.80 -2.18
C ALA A 156 4.69 -6.28 -1.77
N GLY A 157 4.62 -7.19 -2.74
CA GLY A 157 4.55 -8.64 -2.50
C GLY A 157 3.20 -9.25 -2.85
N SER A 158 2.11 -8.50 -2.66
CA SER A 158 0.76 -9.01 -2.92
C SER A 158 0.53 -9.32 -4.41
N ASN A 159 0.99 -8.44 -5.31
CA ASN A 159 0.93 -8.70 -6.75
C ASN A 159 1.85 -9.85 -7.18
N ASP A 160 3.02 -10.00 -6.54
CA ASP A 160 3.96 -11.09 -6.86
C ASP A 160 3.34 -12.46 -6.60
N ILE A 161 2.58 -12.60 -5.51
CA ILE A 161 1.86 -13.84 -5.19
C ILE A 161 0.59 -13.94 -6.05
N ALA A 162 -0.31 -12.96 -5.93
CA ALA A 162 -1.66 -13.05 -6.44
C ALA A 162 -1.75 -12.91 -7.96
N ASN A 163 -0.84 -12.20 -8.63
CA ASN A 163 -0.92 -11.96 -10.08
C ASN A 163 0.23 -12.61 -10.86
N THR A 164 1.37 -12.89 -10.22
CA THR A 164 2.54 -13.48 -10.91
C THR A 164 2.72 -14.95 -10.58
N TYR A 165 2.85 -15.34 -9.31
CA TYR A 165 3.13 -16.73 -8.93
C TYR A 165 1.99 -17.68 -9.31
N PHE A 166 0.76 -17.38 -8.89
CA PHE A 166 -0.37 -18.28 -9.10
C PHE A 166 -1.03 -18.15 -10.48
N HIS A 167 -0.86 -17.02 -11.18
CA HIS A 167 -1.53 -16.75 -12.46
C HIS A 167 -0.64 -16.90 -13.69
N THR A 168 0.69 -16.94 -13.54
CA THR A 168 1.61 -17.19 -14.66
C THR A 168 2.06 -18.66 -14.63
N LEU A 169 1.55 -19.47 -15.56
CA LEU A 169 1.82 -20.92 -15.60
C LEU A 169 3.31 -21.29 -15.51
N THR A 170 4.20 -20.49 -16.11
CA THR A 170 5.65 -20.75 -16.06
C THR A 170 6.24 -20.68 -14.65
N ARG A 171 5.73 -19.80 -13.78
CA ARG A 171 6.29 -19.62 -12.43
C ARG A 171 6.04 -20.78 -11.50
N LEU A 172 4.94 -21.51 -11.69
CA LEU A 172 4.66 -22.74 -10.95
C LEU A 172 5.65 -23.87 -11.28
N PHE A 173 6.23 -23.86 -12.49
CA PHE A 173 7.27 -24.82 -12.89
C PHE A 173 8.67 -24.37 -12.45
N ASP A 174 8.92 -23.07 -12.42
CA ASP A 174 10.24 -22.51 -12.11
C ASP A 174 10.53 -22.45 -10.60
N TYR A 175 9.50 -22.32 -9.75
CA TYR A 175 9.67 -22.10 -8.31
C TYR A 175 8.69 -22.88 -7.44
N SER A 176 9.20 -23.46 -6.36
CA SER A 176 8.38 -23.86 -5.22
C SER A 176 7.95 -22.61 -4.44
N VAL A 177 6.87 -22.74 -3.65
CA VAL A 177 6.40 -21.67 -2.75
C VAL A 177 7.53 -21.15 -1.86
N SER A 178 8.36 -22.05 -1.32
CA SER A 178 9.49 -21.67 -0.47
C SER A 178 10.58 -20.90 -1.24
N SER A 179 10.97 -21.36 -2.44
CA SER A 179 12.02 -20.69 -3.21
C SER A 179 11.57 -19.34 -3.78
N TYR A 180 10.30 -19.21 -4.15
CA TYR A 180 9.76 -17.93 -4.61
C TYR A 180 9.66 -16.91 -3.48
N THR A 181 9.13 -17.30 -2.31
CA THR A 181 9.09 -16.41 -1.14
C THR A 181 10.49 -16.03 -0.65
N GLU A 182 11.50 -16.91 -0.82
CA GLU A 182 12.91 -16.58 -0.56
C GLU A 182 13.44 -15.52 -1.53
N LEU A 183 13.11 -15.63 -2.81
CA LEU A 183 13.46 -14.63 -3.81
C LEU A 183 12.83 -13.27 -3.47
N LEU A 184 11.53 -13.24 -3.14
CA LEU A 184 10.82 -12.01 -2.79
C LEU A 184 11.40 -11.36 -1.53
N ALA A 185 11.70 -12.15 -0.48
CA ALA A 185 12.33 -11.63 0.73
C ALA A 185 13.71 -11.02 0.45
N ARG A 186 14.53 -11.65 -0.39
CA ARG A 186 15.83 -11.07 -0.82
C ARG A 186 15.67 -9.78 -1.62
N LEU A 187 14.71 -9.73 -2.55
CA LEU A 187 14.44 -8.51 -3.34
C LEU A 187 13.93 -7.36 -2.46
N ALA A 188 13.05 -7.65 -1.50
CA ALA A 188 12.60 -6.68 -0.50
C ALA A 188 13.78 -6.18 0.34
N SER A 189 14.63 -7.10 0.83
CA SER A 189 15.82 -6.77 1.61
C SER A 189 16.78 -5.87 0.83
N SER A 190 17.01 -6.13 -0.46
CA SER A 190 17.83 -5.25 -1.32
C SER A 190 17.21 -3.87 -1.50
N PHE A 191 15.89 -3.79 -1.71
CA PHE A 191 15.18 -2.51 -1.82
C PHE A 191 15.31 -1.67 -0.54
N LEU A 192 15.11 -2.28 0.63
CA LEU A 192 15.22 -1.60 1.92
C LEU A 192 16.65 -1.13 2.21
N GLN A 193 17.66 -1.94 1.84
CA GLN A 193 19.07 -1.55 1.91
C GLN A 193 19.34 -0.32 1.04
N GLU A 194 18.87 -0.32 -0.20
CA GLU A 194 19.07 0.82 -1.11
C GLU A 194 18.32 2.08 -0.64
N LEU A 195 17.10 1.94 -0.11
CA LEU A 195 16.38 3.05 0.48
C LEU A 195 17.14 3.66 1.68
N HIS A 196 17.78 2.81 2.50
CA HIS A 196 18.64 3.23 3.59
C HIS A 196 19.92 3.95 3.12
N THR A 197 20.60 3.44 2.08
CA THR A 197 21.79 4.11 1.50
C THR A 197 21.42 5.48 0.93
N LYS A 198 20.19 5.63 0.42
CA LYS A 198 19.65 6.91 -0.04
C LYS A 198 19.22 7.87 1.09
N GLY A 199 19.35 7.48 2.35
CA GLY A 199 19.18 8.36 3.51
C GLY A 199 18.04 8.01 4.43
N ALA A 200 17.19 7.04 4.09
CA ALA A 200 16.07 6.65 4.95
C ALA A 200 16.55 6.08 6.29
N ARG A 201 15.84 6.45 7.37
CA ARG A 201 16.16 6.03 8.75
C ARG A 201 15.00 5.37 9.49
N ARG A 202 13.76 5.58 9.04
CA ARG A 202 12.54 5.07 9.66
C ARG A 202 11.68 4.44 8.57
N ILE A 203 11.68 3.11 8.48
CA ILE A 203 11.05 2.40 7.36
C ILE A 203 10.03 1.40 7.88
N GLY A 204 8.75 1.66 7.60
CA GLY A 204 7.67 0.70 7.78
C GLY A 204 7.47 -0.13 6.52
N LEU A 205 7.45 -1.46 6.64
CA LEU A 205 7.05 -2.37 5.58
C LEU A 205 5.69 -2.96 5.92
N PHE A 206 4.66 -2.70 5.11
CA PHE A 206 3.38 -3.38 5.27
C PHE A 206 3.57 -4.89 5.08
N SER A 207 3.04 -5.68 6.00
CA SER A 207 2.88 -7.11 5.78
C SER A 207 1.95 -7.35 4.60
N LEU A 208 2.04 -8.51 3.97
CA LEU A 208 1.03 -8.94 3.03
C LEU A 208 -0.30 -9.14 3.76
N ALA A 209 -1.40 -8.83 3.07
CA ALA A 209 -2.77 -9.07 3.50
C ALA A 209 -3.15 -10.58 3.42
N PRO A 210 -4.28 -11.02 4.01
CA PRO A 210 -4.84 -12.35 3.76
C PRO A 210 -5.38 -12.47 2.32
N LEU A 211 -4.45 -12.65 1.37
CA LEU A 211 -4.71 -12.59 -0.07
C LEU A 211 -5.78 -13.58 -0.52
N GLY A 212 -5.76 -14.80 -0.01
CA GLY A 212 -6.74 -15.82 -0.37
C GLY A 212 -8.18 -15.44 -0.01
N CYS A 213 -8.36 -14.47 0.88
CA CYS A 213 -9.67 -13.97 1.30
C CYS A 213 -10.14 -12.73 0.52
N THR A 214 -9.36 -12.16 -0.40
CA THR A 214 -9.87 -11.09 -1.27
C THR A 214 -10.97 -11.62 -2.18
N PRO A 215 -11.93 -10.77 -2.60
CA PRO A 215 -13.03 -11.21 -3.46
C PRO A 215 -12.60 -11.93 -4.73
N SER A 216 -11.55 -11.45 -5.41
CA SER A 216 -11.02 -12.07 -6.63
C SER A 216 -10.43 -13.44 -6.35
N MET A 217 -9.63 -13.60 -5.29
CA MET A 217 -9.03 -14.91 -4.96
C MET A 217 -10.08 -15.91 -4.48
N ARG A 218 -11.10 -15.45 -3.76
CA ARG A 218 -12.30 -16.25 -3.45
C ARG A 218 -12.99 -16.76 -4.70
N THR A 219 -13.17 -15.89 -5.70
CA THR A 219 -13.84 -16.25 -6.95
C THR A 219 -13.00 -17.19 -7.81
N LEU A 220 -11.68 -16.97 -7.89
CA LEU A 220 -10.79 -17.68 -8.80
C LEU A 220 -10.24 -18.99 -8.22
N ALA A 221 -10.05 -19.05 -6.90
CA ALA A 221 -9.38 -20.17 -6.23
C ALA A 221 -10.14 -20.72 -5.01
N GLY A 222 -11.26 -20.10 -4.61
CA GLY A 222 -12.06 -20.51 -3.45
C GLY A 222 -13.07 -21.64 -3.68
N GLY A 223 -13.11 -22.20 -4.90
CA GLY A 223 -14.10 -23.19 -5.33
C GLY A 223 -15.51 -22.62 -5.46
N ILE A 224 -16.51 -23.51 -5.61
CA ILE A 224 -17.92 -23.12 -5.83
C ILE A 224 -18.46 -22.27 -4.66
N GLU A 225 -18.04 -22.57 -3.43
CA GLU A 225 -18.44 -21.83 -2.24
C GLU A 225 -17.70 -20.49 -2.07
N ARG A 226 -16.75 -20.16 -2.97
CA ARG A 226 -15.92 -18.95 -2.91
C ARG A 226 -15.22 -18.77 -1.56
N ARG A 227 -14.75 -19.86 -0.93
CA ARG A 227 -14.03 -19.82 0.36
C ARG A 227 -12.69 -19.09 0.21
N CYS A 228 -12.05 -18.75 1.33
CA CYS A 228 -10.68 -18.26 1.24
C CYS A 228 -9.77 -19.35 0.63
N ALA A 229 -8.90 -18.95 -0.31
CA ALA A 229 -7.91 -19.84 -0.89
C ALA A 229 -6.72 -19.98 0.06
N GLU A 230 -6.66 -21.09 0.80
CA GLU A 230 -5.68 -21.25 1.89
C GLU A 230 -4.22 -21.25 1.40
N ASP A 231 -3.94 -21.78 0.21
CA ASP A 231 -2.57 -21.80 -0.34
C ASP A 231 -2.01 -20.37 -0.53
N TYR A 232 -2.86 -19.41 -0.93
CA TYR A 232 -2.48 -18.01 -1.06
C TYR A 232 -2.21 -17.38 0.31
N ASN A 233 -3.04 -17.70 1.30
CA ASN A 233 -2.87 -17.21 2.68
C ASN A 233 -1.59 -17.77 3.31
N GLN A 234 -1.33 -19.06 3.15
CA GLN A 234 -0.13 -19.71 3.66
C GLN A 234 1.13 -19.12 3.02
N MET A 235 1.12 -18.88 1.71
CA MET A 235 2.24 -18.25 1.02
C MET A 235 2.46 -16.80 1.48
N ALA A 236 1.39 -16.02 1.68
CA ALA A 236 1.48 -14.66 2.20
C ALA A 236 2.05 -14.63 3.63
N GLN A 237 1.61 -15.54 4.50
CA GLN A 237 2.14 -15.68 5.86
C GLN A 237 3.59 -16.12 5.87
N LEU A 238 3.97 -17.05 4.99
CA LEU A 238 5.37 -17.48 4.85
C LEU A 238 6.26 -16.30 4.42
N LEU A 239 5.83 -15.49 3.45
CA LEU A 239 6.57 -14.30 3.06
C LEU A 239 6.65 -13.29 4.22
N ASN A 240 5.56 -13.04 4.95
CA ASN A 240 5.58 -12.17 6.13
C ASN A 240 6.59 -12.62 7.19
N ALA A 241 6.68 -13.93 7.45
CA ALA A 241 7.68 -14.48 8.36
C ALA A 241 9.11 -14.24 7.86
N LYS A 242 9.38 -14.47 6.57
CA LYS A 242 10.70 -14.20 5.97
C LYS A 242 11.06 -12.71 5.98
N LEU A 243 10.11 -11.83 5.68
CA LEU A 243 10.30 -10.38 5.76
C LEU A 243 10.61 -9.92 7.19
N THR A 244 9.96 -10.51 8.19
CA THR A 244 10.26 -10.22 9.61
C THR A 244 11.71 -10.57 9.96
N LEU A 245 12.19 -11.74 9.50
CA LEU A 245 13.58 -12.16 9.70
C LEU A 245 14.57 -11.22 8.98
N GLU A 246 14.27 -10.81 7.74
CA GLU A 246 15.10 -9.84 7.02
C GLU A 246 15.15 -8.48 7.72
N LEU A 247 14.01 -7.97 8.19
CA LEU A 247 13.98 -6.71 8.95
C LEU A 247 14.83 -6.79 10.23
N HIS A 248 14.77 -7.92 10.95
CA HIS A 248 15.63 -8.14 12.12
C HIS A 248 17.12 -8.12 11.74
N ARG A 249 17.50 -8.82 10.66
CA ARG A 249 18.87 -8.83 10.13
C ARG A 249 19.35 -7.44 9.72
N LEU A 250 18.51 -6.68 9.03
CA LEU A 250 18.81 -5.32 8.56
C LEU A 250 18.95 -4.33 9.73
N ASN A 251 18.11 -4.42 10.76
CA ASN A 251 18.26 -3.60 11.96
C ASN A 251 19.57 -3.90 12.71
N GLY A 252 20.04 -5.14 12.70
CA GLY A 252 21.36 -5.50 13.23
C GLY A 252 22.52 -4.94 12.39
N ALA A 253 22.36 -4.89 11.06
CA ALA A 253 23.37 -4.36 10.15
C ALA A 253 23.42 -2.82 10.12
N PHE A 254 22.29 -2.15 10.38
CA PHE A 254 22.15 -0.69 10.27
C PHE A 254 21.69 -0.06 11.59
N PRO A 255 22.61 0.17 12.55
CA PRO A 255 22.25 0.64 13.90
C PRO A 255 21.62 2.04 13.93
N ARG A 256 21.77 2.82 12.84
CA ARG A 256 21.17 4.15 12.69
C ARG A 256 19.79 4.12 12.01
N ALA A 257 19.32 2.96 11.56
CA ALA A 257 18.00 2.78 10.99
C ALA A 257 17.11 1.98 11.95
N ARG A 258 15.81 2.23 11.85
CA ARG A 258 14.77 1.38 12.41
C ARG A 258 13.85 0.98 11.27
N MET A 259 13.70 -0.32 11.10
CA MET A 259 12.81 -0.93 10.12
C MET A 259 11.84 -1.86 10.83
N ALA A 260 10.54 -1.73 10.58
CA ALA A 260 9.51 -2.50 11.25
C ALA A 260 8.50 -3.06 10.26
N LEU A 261 7.99 -4.26 10.55
CA LEU A 261 6.86 -4.82 9.82
C LEU A 261 5.57 -4.24 10.42
N ILE A 262 4.78 -3.60 9.57
CA ILE A 262 3.45 -3.11 9.93
C ILE A 262 2.48 -4.24 9.60
N ASP A 263 2.10 -5.01 10.63
CA ASP A 263 1.21 -6.15 10.49
C ASP A 263 -0.23 -5.71 10.20
N ILE A 264 -0.62 -5.75 8.93
CA ILE A 264 -1.99 -5.55 8.46
C ILE A 264 -2.76 -6.87 8.34
N TYR A 265 -2.06 -8.02 8.37
CA TYR A 265 -2.67 -9.32 8.09
C TYR A 265 -3.75 -9.66 9.13
N GLY A 266 -3.36 -9.63 10.41
CA GLY A 266 -4.24 -9.97 11.51
C GLY A 266 -5.48 -9.05 11.60
N PRO A 267 -5.30 -7.72 11.68
CA PRO A 267 -6.41 -6.77 11.76
C PRO A 267 -7.37 -6.86 10.57
N LEU A 268 -6.85 -6.95 9.35
CA LEU A 268 -7.70 -7.04 8.17
C LEU A 268 -8.44 -8.39 8.11
N LEU A 269 -7.81 -9.49 8.51
CA LEU A 269 -8.48 -10.79 8.60
C LEU A 269 -9.61 -10.78 9.64
N ASP A 270 -9.44 -10.10 10.79
CA ASP A 270 -10.50 -9.94 11.79
C ASP A 270 -11.68 -9.14 11.22
N ILE A 271 -11.41 -8.06 10.47
CA ILE A 271 -12.46 -7.30 9.77
C ILE A 271 -13.21 -8.20 8.77
N MET A 272 -12.48 -8.99 7.96
CA MET A 272 -13.10 -9.86 6.96
C MET A 272 -13.97 -10.96 7.59
N LYS A 273 -13.52 -11.55 8.70
CA LYS A 273 -14.24 -12.63 9.41
C LYS A 273 -15.38 -12.12 10.28
N ASN A 274 -15.22 -10.93 10.85
CA ASN A 274 -16.17 -10.33 11.80
C ASN A 274 -16.65 -8.94 11.33
N PRO A 275 -17.17 -8.78 10.09
CA PRO A 275 -17.45 -7.47 9.51
C PRO A 275 -18.42 -6.63 10.35
N ARG A 276 -19.42 -7.26 10.96
CA ARG A 276 -20.43 -6.58 11.79
C ARG A 276 -19.85 -5.94 13.05
N LYS A 277 -18.76 -6.49 13.61
CA LYS A 277 -18.04 -5.89 14.75
C LYS A 277 -17.50 -4.50 14.42
N TYR A 278 -17.24 -4.26 13.13
CA TYR A 278 -16.67 -3.02 12.60
C TYR A 278 -17.69 -2.17 11.84
N GLY A 279 -18.98 -2.53 11.86
CA GLY A 279 -20.04 -1.80 11.16
C GLY A 279 -20.16 -2.15 9.66
N PHE A 280 -19.51 -3.22 9.20
CA PHE A 280 -19.64 -3.72 7.83
C PHE A 280 -20.64 -4.88 7.75
N GLU A 281 -21.26 -5.03 6.58
CA GLU A 281 -22.20 -6.09 6.26
C GLU A 281 -21.62 -7.09 5.26
N ILE A 282 -20.80 -6.60 4.31
CA ILE A 282 -20.34 -7.36 3.15
C ILE A 282 -18.81 -7.38 3.13
N SER A 283 -18.24 -8.57 3.26
CA SER A 283 -16.78 -8.81 3.25
C SER A 283 -16.30 -9.81 2.20
N ASP A 284 -17.22 -10.41 1.43
CA ASP A 284 -16.92 -11.48 0.46
C ASP A 284 -16.88 -10.99 -1.00
N ARG A 285 -17.21 -9.72 -1.25
CA ARG A 285 -17.25 -9.07 -2.57
C ARG A 285 -16.97 -7.57 -2.47
N GLY A 286 -16.50 -6.99 -3.57
CA GLY A 286 -16.37 -5.55 -3.73
C GLY A 286 -17.71 -4.83 -3.91
N CYS A 287 -17.72 -3.53 -3.63
CA CYS A 287 -18.83 -2.65 -4.00
C CYS A 287 -18.92 -2.43 -5.52
N CYS A 288 -17.80 -2.40 -6.23
CA CYS A 288 -17.75 -2.11 -7.65
C CYS A 288 -18.15 -3.31 -8.52
N GLY A 289 -19.07 -3.10 -9.47
CA GLY A 289 -19.58 -4.18 -10.33
C GLY A 289 -20.24 -5.31 -9.56
N LEU A 290 -20.04 -6.56 -9.98
CA LEU A 290 -20.45 -7.72 -9.19
C LEU A 290 -19.60 -7.90 -7.93
N GLY A 291 -18.43 -7.24 -7.89
CA GLY A 291 -17.47 -7.31 -6.80
C GLY A 291 -16.73 -8.63 -6.75
N LEU A 292 -16.77 -9.44 -7.82
CA LEU A 292 -16.26 -10.80 -7.83
C LEU A 292 -14.84 -10.86 -8.40
N ILE A 293 -14.57 -10.11 -9.46
CA ILE A 293 -13.27 -10.05 -10.14
C ILE A 293 -12.89 -8.62 -10.54
N GLU A 294 -13.85 -7.70 -10.57
CA GLU A 294 -13.69 -6.34 -11.07
C GLU A 294 -12.72 -5.54 -10.22
N ALA A 295 -11.59 -5.16 -10.81
CA ALA A 295 -10.59 -4.22 -10.29
C ALA A 295 -9.94 -3.49 -11.47
N ALA A 296 -9.31 -2.35 -11.20
CA ALA A 296 -8.73 -1.46 -12.21
C ALA A 296 -9.74 -1.16 -13.34
N PHE A 297 -9.35 -1.33 -14.62
CA PHE A 297 -10.23 -1.06 -15.76
C PHE A 297 -11.56 -1.84 -15.74
N MET A 298 -11.63 -3.00 -15.09
CA MET A 298 -12.87 -3.76 -14.96
C MET A 298 -13.83 -3.12 -13.95
N CYS A 299 -13.34 -2.34 -12.99
CA CYS A 299 -14.16 -1.52 -12.11
C CYS A 299 -14.36 -0.13 -12.74
N ASN A 300 -15.33 -0.01 -13.65
CA ASN A 300 -15.60 1.23 -14.39
C ASN A 300 -17.07 1.65 -14.31
N GLN A 301 -17.36 2.88 -14.76
CA GLN A 301 -18.68 3.52 -14.68
C GLN A 301 -19.82 2.78 -15.40
N TRP A 302 -19.49 1.87 -16.32
CA TRP A 302 -20.50 1.08 -17.05
C TRP A 302 -21.00 -0.11 -16.24
N ASN A 303 -20.40 -0.38 -15.08
CA ASN A 303 -20.88 -1.40 -14.16
C ASN A 303 -22.12 -0.93 -13.40
N LEU A 304 -23.29 -1.25 -13.95
CA LEU A 304 -24.61 -0.92 -13.39
C LEU A 304 -24.91 -1.57 -12.03
N LEU A 305 -24.11 -2.56 -11.62
CA LEU A 305 -24.26 -3.28 -10.35
C LEU A 305 -23.41 -2.71 -9.21
N THR A 306 -22.67 -1.62 -9.47
CA THR A 306 -21.91 -0.93 -8.43
C THR A 306 -22.83 -0.51 -7.29
N CYS A 307 -22.46 -0.85 -6.06
CA CYS A 307 -23.29 -0.68 -4.88
C CYS A 307 -23.66 0.80 -4.65
N SER A 308 -24.88 1.07 -4.19
CA SER A 308 -25.32 2.44 -3.83
C SER A 308 -24.75 2.92 -2.51
N ASN A 309 -24.52 2.01 -1.56
CA ASN A 309 -23.96 2.33 -0.24
C ASN A 309 -22.67 1.54 0.03
N VAL A 310 -21.52 2.23 -0.01
CA VAL A 310 -20.20 1.63 0.30
C VAL A 310 -19.93 1.49 1.79
N SER A 311 -20.69 2.16 2.68
CA SER A 311 -20.40 2.15 4.11
C SER A 311 -20.44 0.74 4.72
N GLY A 312 -21.26 -0.14 4.16
CA GLY A 312 -21.40 -1.54 4.58
C GLY A 312 -20.37 -2.50 3.96
N TYR A 313 -19.46 -2.04 3.09
CA TYR A 313 -18.52 -2.89 2.37
C TYR A 313 -17.10 -2.80 2.95
N VAL A 314 -16.47 -3.95 3.12
CA VAL A 314 -15.03 -4.04 3.44
C VAL A 314 -14.21 -3.67 2.20
N PHE A 315 -14.63 -4.12 1.03
CA PHE A 315 -13.88 -3.95 -0.21
C PHE A 315 -14.57 -2.97 -1.16
N TRP A 316 -13.76 -2.08 -1.75
CA TRP A 316 -14.22 -1.19 -2.80
C TRP A 316 -14.38 -1.97 -4.11
N ASP A 317 -13.33 -2.64 -4.56
CA ASP A 317 -13.33 -3.49 -5.75
C ASP A 317 -12.98 -4.94 -5.36
N SER A 318 -12.63 -5.81 -6.32
CA SER A 318 -12.38 -7.22 -6.01
C SER A 318 -11.06 -7.49 -5.26
N PHE A 319 -10.27 -6.46 -4.96
CA PHE A 319 -8.94 -6.58 -4.35
C PHE A 319 -8.71 -5.56 -3.23
N HIS A 320 -9.12 -4.30 -3.43
CA HIS A 320 -8.77 -3.17 -2.58
C HIS A 320 -9.84 -2.86 -1.54
N PRO A 321 -9.46 -2.63 -0.27
CA PRO A 321 -10.37 -2.13 0.76
C PRO A 321 -10.99 -0.75 0.47
N THR A 322 -12.10 -0.47 1.15
CA THR A 322 -12.73 0.85 1.18
C THR A 322 -11.95 1.83 2.06
N GLU A 323 -12.16 3.13 1.86
CA GLU A 323 -11.59 4.19 2.74
C GLU A 323 -11.94 3.93 4.21
N ASN A 324 -13.13 3.42 4.53
CA ASN A 324 -13.54 3.13 5.90
C ASN A 324 -12.67 2.06 6.54
N VAL A 325 -12.36 0.98 5.80
CA VAL A 325 -11.46 -0.07 6.27
C VAL A 325 -10.04 0.47 6.43
N TYR A 326 -9.55 1.25 5.47
CA TYR A 326 -8.23 1.87 5.59
C TYR A 326 -8.13 2.80 6.80
N ASN A 327 -9.18 3.58 7.08
CA ASN A 327 -9.24 4.39 8.29
C ASN A 327 -9.11 3.54 9.55
N ILE A 328 -9.89 2.46 9.69
CA ILE A 328 -9.82 1.58 10.86
C ILE A 328 -8.40 0.99 11.01
N LEU A 329 -7.82 0.48 9.92
CA LEU A 329 -6.49 -0.12 9.94
C LEU A 329 -5.40 0.88 10.32
N VAL A 330 -5.37 2.04 9.66
CA VAL A 330 -4.31 3.04 9.89
C VAL A 330 -4.41 3.63 11.30
N HIS A 331 -5.62 4.01 11.76
CA HIS A 331 -5.81 4.50 13.13
C HIS A 331 -5.40 3.45 14.18
N GLY A 332 -5.75 2.18 13.97
CA GLY A 332 -5.42 1.11 14.90
C GLY A 332 -3.94 0.75 14.95
N LEU A 333 -3.19 0.99 13.87
CA LEU A 333 -1.79 0.61 13.75
C LEU A 333 -0.82 1.77 14.03
N LEU A 334 -1.22 3.02 13.83
CA LEU A 334 -0.29 4.16 13.87
C LEU A 334 0.51 4.23 15.18
N GLY A 335 -0.14 4.09 16.34
CA GLY A 335 0.54 4.15 17.64
C GLY A 335 1.63 3.08 17.76
N LYS A 336 1.35 1.84 17.35
CA LYS A 336 2.31 0.74 17.36
C LYS A 336 3.46 1.00 16.38
N VAL A 337 3.15 1.46 15.16
CA VAL A 337 4.16 1.80 14.15
C VAL A 337 5.12 2.88 14.65
N LEU A 338 4.61 3.92 15.32
CA LEU A 338 5.45 4.97 15.88
C LEU A 338 6.33 4.45 17.01
N VAL A 339 5.84 3.56 17.87
CA VAL A 339 6.66 2.91 18.88
C VAL A 339 7.76 2.08 18.23
N ASP A 340 7.40 1.15 17.35
CA ASP A 340 8.35 0.21 16.71
C ASP A 340 9.46 0.92 15.92
N LEU A 341 9.18 2.11 15.38
CA LEU A 341 10.14 2.88 14.58
C LEU A 341 10.91 3.93 15.38
N TYR A 342 10.37 4.48 16.46
CA TYR A 342 10.97 5.64 17.17
C TYR A 342 11.41 5.36 18.61
N SER A 343 11.24 4.14 19.12
CA SER A 343 11.91 3.65 20.34
C SER A 343 13.32 3.14 20.08
#